data_AF-A0A238DJ80-F1
#
_entry.id   AF-A0A238DJ80-F1
#
_cell.length_a   1.000
_cell.length_b   1.000
_cell.length_c   1.000
_cell.angle_alpha   90.00
_cell.angle_beta   90.00
_cell.angle_gamma   90.00
#
_symmetry.space_group_name_H-M   'P 1'
#
loop_
_entity.id
_entity.type
_entity.pdbx_description
1 polymer ?
#
loop_
_entity_poly.entity_id
_entity_poly.type
_entity_poly.pdbx_seq_one_letter_code
_entity_poly.pdbx_strand_id
1 'polypeptide(L)'
;MPSKALVDVTPPLELRPATLMWFGSMPAPAAHPPFMQPGVAMLIVCPHCNSLNRVPPERVAHDPQCGSCHQALFTGEPLELSDANFERFVSKNELPVIADFWAPWCGPCRQMAPQFEQAAKLLKGRALLVKVNSDDNPQASVRHRIRSIPTLLLFRGGHEAKRQSGVMPAPELVRWAGV
;
A
#
# COMPACT_ATOMS: atom_id res chain seq x y z
N MET A 1 -82.78 -18.12 -15.16
CA MET A 1 -82.91 -17.27 -13.96
C MET A 1 -81.67 -16.39 -13.90
N PRO A 2 -81.81 -15.05 -13.84
CA PRO A 2 -80.88 -14.15 -14.48
C PRO A 2 -79.90 -13.46 -13.52
N SER A 3 -78.71 -13.19 -14.07
CA SER A 3 -78.06 -11.88 -14.12
C SER A 3 -77.98 -11.07 -12.82
N LYS A 4 -76.79 -11.03 -12.22
CA LYS A 4 -76.34 -9.85 -11.47
C LYS A 4 -75.29 -9.12 -12.29
N ALA A 5 -75.73 -7.98 -12.80
CA ALA A 5 -74.93 -6.97 -13.45
C ALA A 5 -74.12 -6.16 -12.42
N LEU A 6 -72.94 -5.72 -12.86
CA LEU A 6 -72.33 -4.40 -12.68
C LEU A 6 -72.34 -3.79 -11.26
N VAL A 7 -71.14 -3.50 -10.76
CA VAL A 7 -70.66 -2.11 -10.75
C VAL A 7 -69.14 -2.08 -10.71
N ASP A 8 -68.60 -1.49 -11.76
CA ASP A 8 -67.23 -1.05 -11.94
C ASP A 8 -66.97 0.10 -10.96
N VAL A 9 -65.96 -0.05 -10.11
CA VAL A 9 -65.49 1.01 -9.21
C VAL A 9 -64.01 1.19 -9.47
N THR A 10 -63.69 1.89 -10.54
CA THR A 10 -62.33 2.34 -10.83
C THR A 10 -61.98 3.50 -9.87
N PRO A 11 -60.98 3.37 -8.97
CA PRO A 11 -60.52 4.48 -8.16
C PRO A 11 -59.67 5.46 -9.01
N PRO A 12 -59.67 6.76 -8.68
CA PRO A 12 -58.93 7.77 -9.44
C PRO A 12 -57.43 7.56 -9.35
N LEU A 13 -56.73 7.81 -10.46
CA LEU A 13 -55.28 7.82 -10.57
C LEU A 13 -54.68 8.80 -9.55
N GLU A 14 -54.06 8.28 -8.50
CA GLU A 14 -53.19 9.07 -7.62
C GLU A 14 -51.92 9.45 -8.37
N LEU A 15 -51.72 10.75 -8.55
CA LEU A 15 -50.49 11.37 -9.02
C LEU A 15 -49.38 11.09 -8.00
N ARG A 16 -48.49 10.14 -8.32
CA ARG A 16 -47.27 9.88 -7.55
C ARG A 16 -46.35 11.11 -7.70
N PRO A 17 -45.92 11.77 -6.60
CA PRO A 17 -44.90 12.80 -6.70
C PRO A 17 -43.61 12.15 -7.21
N ALA A 18 -42.99 12.79 -8.21
CA ALA A 18 -41.66 12.42 -8.68
C ALA A 18 -40.67 12.65 -7.53
N THR A 19 -40.42 11.59 -6.75
CA THR A 19 -39.34 11.58 -5.78
C THR A 19 -38.04 11.77 -6.55
N LEU A 20 -37.47 12.96 -6.39
CA LEU A 20 -36.14 13.36 -6.83
C LEU A 20 -35.17 12.17 -6.71
N MET A 21 -34.73 11.66 -7.86
CA MET A 21 -33.57 10.78 -7.91
C MET A 21 -32.40 11.60 -7.38
N TRP A 22 -32.00 11.29 -6.15
CA TRP A 22 -30.75 11.77 -5.57
C TRP A 22 -29.63 11.23 -6.45
N PHE A 23 -29.14 12.05 -7.38
CA PHE A 23 -27.85 11.85 -8.01
C PHE A 23 -26.81 11.93 -6.89
N GLY A 24 -26.55 10.79 -6.25
CA GLY A 24 -25.44 10.64 -5.34
C GLY A 24 -24.18 11.06 -6.08
N SER A 25 -23.59 12.17 -5.63
CA SER A 25 -22.31 12.65 -6.09
C SER A 25 -21.33 11.48 -6.09
N MET A 26 -20.95 11.00 -7.27
CA MET A 26 -19.88 10.01 -7.39
C MET A 26 -18.66 10.60 -6.67
N PRO A 27 -18.03 9.88 -5.74
CA PRO A 27 -16.81 10.36 -5.11
C PRO A 27 -15.80 10.63 -6.23
N ALA A 28 -15.20 11.83 -6.21
CA ALA A 28 -14.10 12.15 -7.11
C ALA A 28 -13.06 11.02 -7.04
N PRO A 29 -12.43 10.62 -8.17
CA PRO A 29 -11.37 9.64 -8.14
C PRO A 29 -10.33 10.10 -7.12
N ALA A 30 -9.91 9.19 -6.24
CA ALA A 30 -8.90 9.48 -5.23
C ALA A 30 -7.72 10.18 -5.90
N ALA A 31 -7.36 11.37 -5.42
CA ALA A 31 -6.24 12.12 -5.96
C ALA A 31 -5.01 11.20 -5.99
N HIS A 32 -4.36 11.10 -7.15
CA HIS A 32 -3.14 10.30 -7.29
C HIS A 32 -2.09 10.86 -6.31
N PRO A 33 -1.37 10.00 -5.56
CA PRO A 33 -0.32 10.49 -4.68
C PRO A 33 0.71 11.26 -5.52
N PRO A 34 1.33 12.35 -5.00
CA PRO A 34 2.17 13.24 -5.79
C PRO A 34 3.39 12.56 -6.45
N PHE A 35 3.74 11.35 -5.98
CA PHE A 35 4.81 10.51 -6.52
C PHE A 35 4.37 9.64 -7.71
N MET A 36 3.06 9.49 -7.95
CA MET A 36 2.49 8.66 -9.01
C MET A 36 1.89 9.56 -10.09
N GLN A 37 2.74 10.03 -11.00
CA GLN A 37 2.32 10.87 -12.13
C GLN A 37 1.67 9.99 -13.22
N PRO A 38 0.46 10.31 -13.71
CA PRO A 38 -0.19 9.53 -14.76
C PRO A 38 0.68 9.49 -16.03
N GLY A 39 0.83 8.30 -16.64
CA GLY A 39 1.57 8.12 -17.89
C GLY A 39 3.11 8.14 -17.79
N VAL A 40 3.69 8.33 -16.59
CA VAL A 40 5.15 8.26 -16.39
C VAL A 40 5.52 6.96 -15.70
N ALA A 41 6.31 6.12 -16.37
CA ALA A 41 6.79 4.87 -15.78
C ALA A 41 7.76 5.12 -14.63
N MET A 42 7.53 4.41 -13.53
CA MET A 42 8.37 4.45 -12.34
C MET A 42 9.51 3.44 -12.43
N LEU A 43 10.65 3.76 -11.83
CA LEU A 43 11.75 2.84 -11.58
C LEU A 43 11.50 2.07 -10.30
N ILE A 44 11.40 0.75 -10.46
CA ILE A 44 11.21 -0.21 -9.38
C ILE A 44 12.43 -1.13 -9.32
N VAL A 45 13.06 -1.22 -8.16
CA VAL A 45 14.13 -2.19 -7.92
C VAL A 45 13.48 -3.54 -7.64
N CYS A 46 13.82 -4.56 -8.43
CA CYS A 46 13.34 -5.92 -8.18
C CYS A 46 13.91 -6.42 -6.84
N PRO A 47 13.06 -6.89 -5.92
CA PRO A 47 13.52 -7.35 -4.61
C PRO A 47 14.29 -8.68 -4.66
N HIS A 48 14.22 -9.38 -5.79
CA HIS A 48 14.82 -10.71 -5.94
C HIS A 48 16.19 -10.70 -6.62
N CYS A 49 16.39 -9.81 -7.61
CA CYS A 49 17.62 -9.75 -8.40
C CYS A 49 18.24 -8.35 -8.49
N ASN A 50 17.66 -7.34 -7.83
CA ASN A 50 18.12 -5.95 -7.79
C ASN A 50 18.16 -5.22 -9.15
N SER A 51 17.60 -5.82 -10.22
CA SER A 51 17.45 -5.17 -11.51
C SER A 51 16.46 -4.01 -11.43
N LEU A 52 16.69 -2.98 -12.24
CA LEU A 52 15.78 -1.84 -12.36
C LEU A 52 14.73 -2.13 -13.42
N ASN A 53 13.47 -1.95 -13.06
CA ASN A 53 12.32 -2.19 -13.90
C ASN A 53 11.56 -0.89 -14.11
N ARG A 54 11.20 -0.58 -15.35
CA ARG A 54 10.29 0.53 -15.67
C ARG A 54 8.86 0.00 -15.59
N VAL A 55 8.12 0.44 -14.58
CA VAL A 55 6.75 0.02 -14.32
C VAL A 55 5.81 1.20 -14.56
N PRO A 56 5.01 1.19 -15.63
CA PRO A 56 4.01 2.23 -15.86
C PRO A 56 2.89 2.14 -14.79
N PRO A 57 2.29 3.26 -14.37
CA PRO A 57 1.32 3.30 -13.27
C PRO A 57 0.16 2.31 -13.46
N GLU A 58 -0.27 2.09 -14.70
CA GLU A 58 -1.38 1.22 -15.06
C GLU A 58 -1.04 -0.25 -14.80
N ARG A 59 0.25 -0.63 -14.82
CA ARG A 59 0.69 -2.00 -14.53
C ARG A 59 0.88 -2.29 -13.05
N VAL A 60 0.92 -1.27 -12.19
CA VAL A 60 1.13 -1.46 -10.76
C VAL A 60 0.04 -2.32 -10.13
N ALA A 61 -1.21 -2.15 -10.59
CA ALA A 61 -2.37 -2.94 -10.13
C ALA A 61 -2.45 -4.35 -10.74
N HIS A 62 -1.61 -4.68 -11.72
CA HIS A 62 -1.67 -5.92 -12.50
C HIS A 62 -0.46 -6.84 -12.25
N ASP A 63 0.07 -6.84 -11.03
CA ASP A 63 1.14 -7.73 -10.56
C ASP A 63 2.32 -7.85 -11.54
N PRO A 64 3.04 -6.74 -11.82
CA PRO A 64 4.09 -6.72 -12.81
C PRO A 64 5.26 -7.61 -12.39
N GLN A 65 5.82 -8.33 -13.36
CA GLN A 65 6.99 -9.17 -13.18
C GLN A 65 8.28 -8.43 -13.56
N CYS A 66 9.36 -8.82 -12.92
CA CYS A 66 10.70 -8.36 -13.23
C CYS A 66 11.11 -8.83 -14.64
N GLY A 67 11.59 -7.93 -15.50
CA GLY A 67 12.06 -8.27 -16.84
C GLY A 67 13.36 -9.10 -16.89
N SER A 68 14.04 -9.27 -15.75
CA SER A 68 15.30 -10.05 -15.67
C SER A 68 15.13 -11.41 -15.03
N CYS A 69 14.37 -11.54 -13.94
CA CYS A 69 14.18 -12.81 -13.22
C CYS A 69 12.74 -13.35 -13.27
N HIS A 70 11.82 -12.60 -13.88
CA HIS A 70 10.39 -12.95 -14.06
C HIS A 70 9.58 -13.15 -12.77
N GLN A 71 10.15 -12.87 -11.61
CA GLN A 71 9.43 -12.90 -10.35
C GLN A 71 8.62 -11.60 -10.14
N ALA A 72 7.56 -11.69 -9.35
CA ALA A 72 6.68 -10.57 -9.07
C ALA A 72 7.44 -9.41 -8.39
N LEU A 73 7.20 -8.17 -8.84
CA LEU A 73 7.81 -6.98 -8.22
C LEU A 73 7.10 -6.58 -6.92
N PHE A 74 5.80 -6.88 -6.81
CA PHE A 74 4.98 -6.54 -5.66
C PHE A 74 4.38 -7.81 -5.05
N THR A 75 4.99 -8.30 -3.97
CA THR A 75 4.56 -9.53 -3.29
C THR A 75 3.39 -9.29 -2.33
N GLY A 76 3.21 -8.06 -1.83
CA GLY A 76 2.29 -7.76 -0.73
C GLY A 76 2.75 -8.31 0.62
N GLU A 77 4.02 -8.70 0.72
CA GLU A 77 4.66 -9.23 1.93
C GLU A 77 5.94 -8.43 2.22
N PRO A 78 6.37 -8.32 3.49
CA PRO A 78 7.64 -7.69 3.82
C PRO A 78 8.82 -8.43 3.19
N LEU A 79 9.74 -7.67 2.62
CA LEU A 79 10.95 -8.20 1.97
C LEU A 79 12.15 -8.06 2.91
N GLU A 80 12.87 -9.14 3.17
CA GLU A 80 14.12 -9.04 3.93
C GLU A 80 15.23 -8.47 3.04
N LEU A 81 15.82 -7.37 3.48
CA LEU A 81 16.97 -6.75 2.82
C LEU A 81 18.21 -6.85 3.72
N SER A 82 19.36 -6.82 3.07
CA SER A 82 20.65 -6.84 3.74
C SER A 82 21.48 -5.59 3.45
N ASP A 83 22.60 -5.45 4.15
CA ASP A 83 23.58 -4.38 3.88
C ASP A 83 24.00 -4.32 2.40
N ALA A 84 23.98 -5.45 1.68
CA ALA A 84 24.37 -5.52 0.28
C ALA A 84 23.38 -4.86 -0.69
N ASN A 85 22.09 -4.79 -0.35
CA ASN A 85 21.05 -4.31 -1.26
C ASN A 85 20.17 -3.18 -0.72
N PHE A 86 20.15 -2.94 0.60
CA PHE A 86 19.26 -1.98 1.25
C PHE A 86 19.37 -0.57 0.66
N GLU A 87 20.58 -0.01 0.60
CA GLU A 87 20.82 1.35 0.11
C GLU A 87 20.36 1.54 -1.34
N ARG A 88 20.67 0.58 -2.21
CA ARG A 88 20.21 0.61 -3.59
C ARG A 88 18.70 0.56 -3.66
N PHE A 89 18.08 -0.31 -2.86
CA PHE A 89 16.64 -0.50 -2.85
C PHE A 89 15.89 0.76 -2.43
N VAL A 90 16.30 1.41 -1.34
CA VAL A 90 15.64 2.63 -0.84
C VAL A 90 15.95 3.87 -1.68
N SER A 91 17.14 3.95 -2.30
CA SER A 91 17.54 5.12 -3.11
C SER A 91 17.04 5.11 -4.55
N LYS A 92 16.74 3.94 -5.12
CA LYS A 92 16.37 3.80 -6.53
C LYS A 92 14.91 3.42 -6.76
N ASN A 93 14.17 3.00 -5.74
CA ASN A 93 12.73 2.82 -5.87
C ASN A 93 12.02 4.18 -5.83
N GLU A 94 11.16 4.41 -6.82
CA GLU A 94 10.29 5.59 -6.85
C GLU A 94 8.98 5.38 -6.08
N LEU A 95 8.56 4.12 -5.88
CA LEU A 95 7.54 3.81 -4.88
C LEU A 95 8.09 4.07 -3.47
N PRO A 96 7.27 4.62 -2.55
CA PRO A 96 7.64 4.75 -1.15
C PRO A 96 8.10 3.42 -0.56
N VAL A 97 9.21 3.43 0.18
CA VAL A 97 9.73 2.24 0.87
C VAL A 97 9.61 2.45 2.38
N ILE A 98 8.99 1.51 3.08
CA ILE A 98 8.92 1.51 4.54
C ILE A 98 9.83 0.40 5.04
N ALA A 99 10.84 0.74 5.83
CA ALA A 99 11.77 -0.21 6.42
C ALA A 99 11.48 -0.40 7.91
N ASP A 100 11.36 -1.65 8.37
CA ASP A 100 11.35 -2.05 9.77
C ASP A 100 12.73 -2.60 10.17
N PHE A 101 13.46 -1.83 10.97
CA PHE A 101 14.70 -2.27 11.60
C PHE A 101 14.37 -3.04 12.88
N TRP A 102 14.70 -4.33 12.90
CA TRP A 102 14.23 -5.27 13.91
C TRP A 102 15.35 -6.24 14.34
N ALA A 103 15.06 -7.10 15.33
CA ALA A 103 15.91 -8.25 15.68
C ALA A 103 15.05 -9.38 16.29
N PRO A 104 15.45 -10.67 16.21
CA PRO A 104 14.60 -11.80 16.63
C PRO A 104 14.39 -11.89 18.15
N TRP A 105 15.39 -11.49 18.93
CA TRP A 105 15.33 -11.51 20.39
C TRP A 105 14.44 -10.39 20.95
N CYS A 106 14.19 -9.33 20.18
CA CYS A 106 13.44 -8.16 20.58
C CYS A 106 11.92 -8.46 20.69
N GLY A 107 11.39 -8.44 21.92
CA GLY A 107 9.98 -8.67 22.20
C GLY A 107 9.01 -7.76 21.43
N PRO A 108 9.18 -6.42 21.48
CA PRO A 108 8.38 -5.49 20.70
C PRO A 108 8.46 -5.73 19.18
N CYS A 109 9.62 -6.14 18.66
CA CYS A 109 9.81 -6.44 17.25
C CYS A 109 8.94 -7.63 16.81
N ARG A 110 8.83 -8.67 17.66
CA ARG A 110 7.91 -9.79 17.41
C ARG A 110 6.44 -9.37 17.42
N GLN A 111 6.07 -8.34 18.18
CA GLN A 111 4.72 -7.78 18.15
C GLN A 111 4.47 -6.94 16.90
N MET A 112 5.50 -6.25 16.40
CA MET A 112 5.44 -5.43 15.19
C MET A 112 5.31 -6.28 13.92
N ALA A 113 5.99 -7.43 13.83
CA ALA A 113 6.02 -8.30 12.66
C ALA A 113 4.63 -8.57 12.01
N PRO A 114 3.60 -9.08 12.73
CA PRO A 114 2.29 -9.33 12.12
C PRO A 114 1.57 -8.04 11.69
N GLN A 115 1.81 -6.91 12.37
CA GLN A 115 1.26 -5.61 11.97
C GLN A 115 1.90 -5.13 10.67
N PHE A 116 3.21 -5.36 10.52
CA PHE A 116 3.97 -4.99 9.34
C PHE A 116 3.57 -5.85 8.13
N GLU A 117 3.38 -7.15 8.31
CA GLU A 117 2.83 -8.05 7.28
C GLU A 117 1.43 -7.63 6.83
N GLN A 118 0.53 -7.31 7.76
CA GLN A 118 -0.81 -6.84 7.42
C GLN A 118 -0.76 -5.51 6.65
N ALA A 119 0.12 -4.58 7.04
CA ALA A 119 0.31 -3.33 6.32
C ALA A 119 0.87 -3.55 4.90
N ALA A 120 1.74 -4.56 4.70
CA ALA A 120 2.32 -4.87 3.39
C ALA A 120 1.23 -5.25 2.38
N LYS A 121 0.24 -6.03 2.84
CA LYS A 121 -0.93 -6.42 2.04
C LYS A 121 -1.79 -5.21 1.68
N LEU A 122 -2.08 -4.35 2.65
CA LEU A 122 -2.91 -3.15 2.46
C LEU A 122 -2.24 -2.08 1.59
N LEU A 123 -0.91 -2.06 1.56
CA LEU A 123 -0.10 -1.10 0.81
C LEU A 123 0.47 -1.67 -0.50
N LYS A 124 0.09 -2.90 -0.89
CA LYS A 124 0.56 -3.52 -2.15
C LYS A 124 0.34 -2.56 -3.33
N GLY A 125 1.42 -2.27 -4.05
CA GLY A 125 1.42 -1.33 -5.19
C GLY A 125 1.45 0.16 -4.82
N ARG A 126 1.29 0.53 -3.55
CA ARG A 126 1.39 1.92 -3.06
C ARG A 126 2.65 2.19 -2.26
N ALA A 127 3.17 1.17 -1.58
CA ALA A 127 4.48 1.20 -0.93
C ALA A 127 5.10 -0.20 -0.89
N LEU A 128 6.41 -0.24 -0.76
CA LEU A 128 7.20 -1.45 -0.57
C LEU A 128 7.57 -1.55 0.91
N LEU A 129 7.25 -2.67 1.55
CA LEU A 129 7.61 -2.91 2.94
C LEU A 129 8.82 -3.83 2.99
N VAL A 130 9.82 -3.42 3.76
CA VAL A 130 11.08 -4.15 3.87
C VAL A 130 11.45 -4.30 5.33
N LYS A 131 12.13 -5.40 5.66
CA LYS A 131 12.64 -5.70 6.99
C LYS A 131 14.16 -5.76 6.92
N VAL A 132 14.80 -5.24 7.96
CA VAL A 132 16.26 -5.26 8.11
C VAL A 132 16.59 -5.74 9.50
N ASN A 133 17.15 -6.95 9.62
CA ASN A 133 17.66 -7.42 10.91
C ASN A 133 18.89 -6.58 11.28
N SER A 134 18.82 -5.85 12.39
CA SER A 134 19.86 -4.89 12.79
C SER A 134 21.14 -5.57 13.28
N ASP A 135 21.05 -6.81 13.76
CA ASP A 135 22.22 -7.60 14.19
C ASP A 135 23.03 -8.08 12.97
N ASP A 136 22.32 -8.59 11.95
CA ASP A 136 22.94 -9.13 10.74
C ASP A 136 23.38 -8.03 9.76
N ASN A 137 22.80 -6.83 9.89
CA ASN A 137 22.99 -5.70 8.97
C ASN A 137 23.41 -4.42 9.72
N PRO A 138 24.60 -4.42 10.35
CA PRO A 138 25.07 -3.31 11.15
C PRO A 138 25.37 -2.06 10.32
N GLN A 139 25.70 -2.17 9.02
CA GLN A 139 26.02 -0.99 8.22
C GLN A 139 24.79 -0.13 7.96
N ALA A 140 23.67 -0.75 7.56
CA ALA A 140 22.39 -0.06 7.38
C ALA A 140 21.94 0.58 8.72
N SER A 141 22.07 -0.16 9.81
CA SER A 141 21.69 0.31 11.15
C SER A 141 22.49 1.55 11.59
N VAL A 142 23.81 1.52 11.41
CA VAL A 142 24.70 2.65 11.72
C VAL A 142 24.40 3.85 10.82
N ARG A 143 24.27 3.63 9.51
CA ARG A 143 24.02 4.68 8.52
C ARG A 143 22.72 5.42 8.77
N HIS A 144 21.67 4.69 9.12
CA HIS A 144 20.36 5.25 9.46
C HIS A 144 20.19 5.61 10.95
N ARG A 145 21.29 5.58 11.72
CA ARG A 145 21.34 5.98 13.13
C ARG A 145 20.25 5.30 13.96
N ILE A 146 20.08 4.00 13.78
CA ILE A 146 19.12 3.20 14.55
C ILE A 146 19.61 3.11 15.99
N ARG A 147 18.80 3.60 16.94
CA ARG A 147 19.13 3.66 18.38
C ARG A 147 18.28 2.73 19.24
N SER A 148 17.16 2.27 18.70
CA SER A 148 16.20 1.38 19.34
C SER A 148 15.45 0.59 18.26
N ILE A 149 14.96 -0.58 18.61
CA ILE A 149 14.17 -1.43 17.72
C ILE A 149 12.84 -1.84 18.39
N PRO A 150 11.74 -1.99 17.62
CA PRO A 150 11.66 -1.72 16.18
C PRO A 150 11.75 -0.22 15.88
N THR A 151 12.34 0.14 14.74
CA THR A 151 12.29 1.49 14.19
C THR A 151 11.84 1.43 12.73
N LEU A 152 10.76 2.15 12.43
CA LEU A 152 10.17 2.30 11.11
C LEU A 152 10.70 3.55 10.43
N LEU A 153 11.24 3.43 9.23
CA LEU A 153 11.64 4.54 8.37
C LEU A 153 10.83 4.52 7.08
N LEU A 154 10.29 5.67 6.69
CA LEU A 154 9.65 5.87 5.39
C LEU A 154 10.61 6.62 4.47
N PHE A 155 10.93 6.04 3.33
CA PHE A 155 11.71 6.65 2.26
C PHE A 155 10.82 7.06 1.10
N ARG A 156 11.10 8.23 0.52
CA ARG A 156 10.46 8.75 -0.70
C ARG A 156 11.52 9.40 -1.57
N GLY A 157 11.63 8.98 -2.84
CA GLY A 157 12.65 9.50 -3.76
C GLY A 157 14.08 9.34 -3.24
N GLY A 158 14.35 8.27 -2.48
CA GLY A 158 15.67 8.02 -1.87
C GLY A 158 16.00 8.80 -0.60
N HIS A 159 15.07 9.56 -0.06
CA HIS A 159 15.27 10.34 1.17
C HIS A 159 14.36 9.86 2.30
N GLU A 160 14.87 9.85 3.54
CA GLU A 160 14.06 9.59 4.74
C GLU A 160 13.04 10.72 4.92
N ALA A 161 11.75 10.38 4.86
CA ALA A 161 10.63 11.29 4.97
C ALA A 161 9.97 11.26 6.35
N LYS A 162 9.92 10.10 7.00
CA LYS A 162 9.37 9.91 8.36
C LYS A 162 10.12 8.84 9.12
N ARG A 163 10.09 8.93 10.44
CA ARG A 163 10.64 7.96 11.38
C ARG A 163 9.68 7.75 12.54
N GLN A 164 9.53 6.49 12.96
CA GLN A 164 8.85 6.14 14.21
C GLN A 164 9.64 5.03 14.90
N SER A 165 9.83 5.13 16.21
CA SER A 165 10.33 4.02 17.03
C SER A 165 9.19 3.38 17.82
N GLY A 166 9.26 2.07 18.01
CA GLY A 166 8.25 1.29 18.73
C GLY A 166 7.19 0.65 17.82
N VAL A 167 6.31 -0.12 18.45
CA VAL A 167 5.25 -0.87 17.78
C VAL A 167 4.18 0.08 17.25
N MET A 168 3.69 -0.18 16.03
CA MET A 168 2.58 0.54 15.42
C MET A 168 1.56 -0.45 14.84
N PRO A 169 0.27 -0.38 15.21
CA PRO A 169 -0.77 -1.20 14.59
C PRO A 169 -0.90 -0.96 13.08
N ALA A 170 -1.27 -1.99 12.31
CA ALA A 170 -1.31 -1.91 10.85
C ALA A 170 -2.18 -0.75 10.29
N PRO A 171 -3.39 -0.47 10.81
CA PRO A 171 -4.19 0.66 10.32
C PRO A 171 -3.51 2.02 10.57
N GLU A 172 -2.79 2.14 11.69
CA GLU A 172 -2.03 3.33 12.00
C GLU A 172 -0.80 3.45 11.10
N LEU A 173 -0.12 2.35 10.81
CA LEU A 173 1.01 2.31 9.86
C LEU A 173 0.60 2.75 8.46
N VAL A 174 -0.55 2.30 7.96
CA VAL A 174 -1.11 2.75 6.67
C VAL A 174 -1.39 4.25 6.68
N ARG A 175 -1.98 4.78 7.76
CA ARG A 175 -2.23 6.23 7.92
C ARG A 175 -0.92 7.02 8.02
N TRP A 176 0.03 6.53 8.80
CA TRP A 176 1.35 7.13 8.97
C TRP A 176 2.12 7.18 7.66
N ALA A 177 2.02 6.14 6.82
CA ALA A 177 2.63 6.11 5.51
C ALA A 177 2.13 7.27 4.63
N GLY A 178 0.83 7.57 4.65
CA GLY A 178 0.22 8.68 3.92
C GLY A 178 0.43 8.57 2.41
N VAL A 179 0.14 7.39 1.86
CA VAL A 179 0.30 6.97 0.45
C VAL A 179 -0.99 6.42 -0.13
#